data_AF-A0A0M8V2E2-F1
#
_entry.id   AF-A0A0M8V2E2-F1
#
_cell.length_a   1.000
_cell.length_b   1.000
_cell.length_c   1.000
_cell.angle_alpha   90.00
_cell.angle_beta   90.00
_cell.angle_gamma   90.00
#
_symmetry.space_group_name_H-M   'P 1'
#
loop_
_entity.id
_entity.type
_entity.pdbx_description
1 polymer ?
#
loop_
_entity_poly.entity_id
_entity_poly.type
_entity_poly.pdbx_seq_one_letter_code
_entity_poly.pdbx_strand_id
1 'polypeptide(L)'
;MSLRFPDPAQRAAIAAAAKQAGVSMQEYILSAAYDRATAVEQRFIKGFRASMARSGAAFAAEPGGADPSAEQRAAEQEARRELEHQERGHAA
;
A
#
# COMPACT_ATOMS: atom_id res chain seq x y z
N MET A 1 -26.08 -20.68 9.67
CA MET A 1 -26.08 -20.72 8.19
C MET A 1 -25.79 -22.17 7.79
N SER A 2 -26.65 -22.83 6.99
CA SER A 2 -26.45 -24.24 6.60
C SER A 2 -25.82 -24.31 5.21
N LEU A 3 -24.62 -24.88 5.11
CA LEU A 3 -23.93 -25.11 3.85
C LEU A 3 -24.53 -26.35 3.18
N ARG A 4 -25.22 -26.15 2.06
CA ARG A 4 -25.69 -27.24 1.21
C ARG A 4 -24.66 -27.50 0.12
N PHE A 5 -24.18 -28.74 0.06
CA PHE A 5 -23.37 -29.24 -1.03
C PHE A 5 -24.29 -30.01 -1.98
N PRO A 6 -24.64 -29.47 -3.16
CA PRO A 6 -25.52 -30.15 -4.10
C PRO A 6 -24.88 -31.44 -4.64
N ASP A 7 -23.55 -31.43 -4.77
CA ASP A 7 -22.77 -32.57 -5.23
C ASP A 7 -22.12 -33.32 -4.04
N PRO A 8 -22.43 -34.60 -3.83
CA PRO A 8 -21.80 -35.41 -2.79
C PRO A 8 -20.30 -35.65 -3.03
N ALA A 9 -19.84 -35.68 -4.29
CA ALA A 9 -18.41 -35.84 -4.60
C ALA A 9 -17.62 -34.61 -4.16
N GLN A 10 -18.14 -33.40 -4.41
CA GLN A 10 -17.60 -32.16 -3.88
C GLN A 10 -17.48 -32.18 -2.35
N ARG A 11 -18.53 -32.65 -1.64
CA ARG A 11 -18.49 -32.77 -0.17
C ARG A 11 -17.37 -33.71 0.27
N ALA A 12 -17.21 -34.85 -0.39
CA ALA A 12 -16.17 -35.83 -0.06
C ALA A 12 -14.76 -35.27 -0.30
N ALA A 13 -14.56 -34.54 -1.40
CA ALA A 13 -13.28 -33.89 -1.70
C ALA A 13 -12.91 -32.85 -0.64
N ILE A 14 -13.86 -32.01 -0.21
CA ILE A 14 -13.63 -31.00 0.84
C ILE A 14 -13.33 -31.69 2.19
N ALA A 15 -14.03 -32.76 2.53
CA ALA A 15 -13.77 -33.51 3.75
C ALA A 15 -12.37 -34.16 3.74
N ALA A 16 -11.94 -34.70 2.59
CA ALA A 16 -10.59 -35.24 2.43
C ALA A 16 -9.51 -34.15 2.57
N ALA A 17 -9.73 -32.98 1.96
CA ALA A 17 -8.82 -31.84 2.08
C ALA A 17 -8.72 -31.33 3.53
N ALA A 18 -9.86 -31.21 4.22
CA ALA A 18 -9.88 -30.83 5.64
C ALA A 18 -9.11 -31.84 6.51
N LYS A 19 -9.29 -33.14 6.25
CA LYS A 19 -8.54 -34.20 6.94
C LYS A 19 -7.04 -34.10 6.68
N GLN A 20 -6.62 -33.83 5.44
CA GLN A 20 -5.20 -33.62 5.10
C GLN A 20 -4.62 -32.38 5.80
N ALA A 21 -5.41 -31.33 5.94
CA ALA A 21 -5.05 -30.12 6.67
C ALA A 21 -5.11 -30.29 8.21
N GLY A 22 -5.59 -31.43 8.72
CA GLY A 22 -5.68 -31.71 10.15
C GLY A 22 -6.76 -30.92 10.90
N VAL A 23 -7.73 -30.35 10.18
CA VAL A 23 -8.78 -29.47 10.73
C VAL A 23 -10.18 -30.04 10.48
N SER A 24 -11.17 -29.49 11.17
CA SER A 24 -12.56 -29.85 10.90
C SER A 24 -12.98 -29.35 9.51
N MET A 25 -13.95 -30.02 8.87
CA MET A 25 -14.48 -29.59 7.57
C MET A 25 -15.05 -28.17 7.62
N GLN A 26 -15.68 -27.79 8.74
CA GLN A 26 -16.28 -26.47 8.93
C GLN A 26 -15.19 -25.39 9.01
N GLU A 27 -14.14 -25.64 9.80
CA GLU A 27 -12.98 -24.76 9.91
C GLU A 27 -12.27 -24.61 8.57
N TYR A 28 -12.03 -25.71 7.85
CA TYR A 28 -11.44 -25.68 6.52
C TYR A 28 -12.20 -24.76 5.56
N ILE A 29 -13.54 -24.85 5.54
CA ILE A 29 -14.39 -24.00 4.70
C ILE A 29 -14.33 -22.54 5.16
N LEU A 30 -14.35 -22.29 6.46
CA LEU A 30 -14.31 -20.95 7.01
C LEU A 30 -12.99 -20.25 6.68
N SER A 31 -11.86 -20.95 6.88
CA SER A 31 -10.53 -20.46 6.51
C SER A 31 -10.43 -20.19 5.02
N ALA A 32 -10.87 -21.12 4.16
CA ALA A 32 -10.86 -20.93 2.71
C ALA A 32 -11.73 -19.73 2.26
N ALA A 33 -12.88 -19.53 2.92
CA ALA A 33 -13.75 -18.39 2.65
C ALA A 33 -13.08 -17.07 3.08
N TYR A 34 -12.44 -17.05 4.25
CA TYR A 34 -11.70 -15.90 4.75
C TYR A 34 -10.51 -15.54 3.86
N ASP A 35 -9.71 -16.53 3.47
CA ASP A 35 -8.57 -16.35 2.55
C ASP A 35 -9.05 -15.76 1.22
N ARG A 36 -10.16 -16.27 0.69
CA ARG A 36 -10.75 -15.74 -0.54
C ARG A 36 -11.27 -14.33 -0.38
N ALA A 37 -11.90 -14.00 0.75
CA ALA A 37 -12.42 -12.68 1.04
C ALA A 37 -11.28 -11.63 1.17
N THR A 38 -10.14 -12.03 1.72
CA THR A 38 -8.99 -11.14 1.98
C THR A 38 -7.92 -11.17 0.87
N ALA A 39 -8.03 -12.06 -0.12
CA ALA A 39 -7.05 -12.22 -1.18
C ALA A 39 -6.73 -10.92 -1.95
N VAL A 40 -7.75 -10.11 -2.23
CA VAL A 40 -7.57 -8.83 -2.94
C VAL A 40 -6.83 -7.82 -2.08
N GLU A 41 -7.22 -7.70 -0.81
CA GLU A 41 -6.57 -6.81 0.17
C GLU A 41 -5.09 -7.19 0.36
N GLN A 42 -4.81 -8.47 0.56
CA GLN A 42 -3.44 -8.98 0.70
C GLN A 42 -2.59 -8.65 -0.53
N ARG A 43 -3.14 -8.81 -1.74
CA ARG A 43 -2.45 -8.45 -2.98
C ARG A 43 -2.21 -6.95 -3.08
N PHE A 44 -3.18 -6.14 -2.68
CA PHE A 44 -3.06 -4.68 -2.64
C PHE A 44 -1.95 -4.25 -1.68
N ILE A 45 -1.99 -4.69 -0.43
CA ILE A 45 -0.99 -4.32 0.60
C ILE A 45 0.41 -4.76 0.17
N LYS A 46 0.55 -5.95 -0.42
CA LYS A 46 1.83 -6.42 -0.96
C LYS A 46 2.35 -5.50 -2.05
N GLY A 47 1.50 -5.15 -3.02
CA GLY A 47 1.88 -4.24 -4.12
C GLY A 47 2.22 -2.84 -3.61
N PHE A 48 1.44 -2.33 -2.65
CA PHE A 48 1.66 -1.03 -2.02
C PHE A 48 3.01 -0.98 -1.30
N ARG A 49 3.34 -1.99 -0.48
CA ARG A 49 4.64 -2.08 0.20
C ARG A 49 5.80 -2.13 -0.78
N ALA A 50 5.67 -2.89 -1.86
CA ALA A 50 6.68 -2.94 -2.91
C ALA A 50 6.87 -1.58 -3.62
N SER A 51 5.77 -0.85 -3.85
CA SER A 51 5.81 0.51 -4.38
C SER A 51 6.51 1.47 -3.42
N MET A 52 6.13 1.47 -2.14
CA MET A 52 6.75 2.30 -1.10
C MET A 52 8.24 2.02 -0.95
N ALA A 53 8.65 0.75 -0.97
CA ALA A 53 10.06 0.37 -0.91
C ALA A 53 10.84 0.89 -2.13
N ARG A 54 10.25 0.81 -3.33
CA ARG A 54 10.85 1.33 -4.56
C ARG A 54 11.00 2.85 -4.53
N SER A 55 9.94 3.57 -4.13
CA SER A 55 9.98 5.03 -4.01
C SER A 55 10.96 5.46 -2.93
N GLY A 56 10.95 4.81 -1.77
CA GLY A 56 11.90 5.08 -0.69
C GLY A 56 13.35 4.84 -1.12
N ALA A 57 13.62 3.76 -1.86
CA ALA A 57 14.94 3.52 -2.44
C ALA A 57 15.33 4.60 -3.45
N ALA A 58 14.41 5.10 -4.28
CA ALA A 58 14.69 6.18 -5.22
C ALA A 58 15.06 7.49 -4.51
N PHE A 59 14.32 7.86 -3.45
CA PHE A 59 14.64 9.06 -2.65
C PHE A 59 15.92 8.90 -1.82
N ALA A 60 16.22 7.71 -1.31
CA ALA A 60 17.44 7.44 -0.57
C ALA A 60 18.68 7.28 -1.47
N ALA A 61 18.48 6.85 -2.72
CA ALA A 61 19.54 6.75 -3.73
C ALA A 61 19.95 8.12 -4.29
N GLU A 62 19.20 9.19 -4.00
CA GLU A 62 19.72 10.56 -4.16
C GLU A 62 20.62 10.90 -2.97
N PRO A 63 21.96 10.89 -3.16
CA PRO A 63 22.85 11.39 -2.13
C PRO A 63 22.79 12.91 -2.20
N GLY A 64 22.15 13.55 -1.22
CA GLY A 64 22.39 14.95 -0.83
C GLY A 64 22.70 15.92 -1.97
N GLY A 65 21.69 16.27 -2.79
CA GLY A 65 21.80 17.31 -3.82
C GLY A 65 21.12 18.64 -3.46
N ALA A 66 20.56 18.77 -2.27
CA ALA A 66 19.81 19.96 -1.86
C ALA A 66 20.40 20.60 -0.59
N ASP A 67 21.72 20.77 -0.52
CA ASP A 67 22.17 22.03 0.06
C ASP A 67 22.14 23.02 -1.11
N PRO A 68 21.13 23.91 -1.19
CA PRO A 68 21.08 24.90 -2.25
C PRO A 68 22.40 25.65 -2.25
N SER A 69 23.00 25.78 -3.44
CA SER A 69 24.26 26.49 -3.59
C SER A 69 24.11 27.91 -3.02
N ALA A 70 25.23 28.53 -2.64
CA ALA A 70 25.19 29.91 -2.14
C ALA A 70 24.45 30.86 -3.10
N GLU A 71 24.55 30.61 -4.40
CA GLU A 71 23.85 31.33 -5.47
C GLU A 71 22.35 31.06 -5.46
N GLN A 72 21.91 29.81 -5.30
CA GLN A 72 20.49 29.48 -5.20
C GLN A 72 19.84 30.10 -3.96
N ARG A 73 20.55 30.11 -2.81
CA ARG A 73 20.09 30.79 -1.59
C ARG A 73 20.01 32.30 -1.77
N ALA A 74 20.96 32.91 -2.48
CA ALA A 74 20.93 34.34 -2.77
C ALA A 74 19.73 34.69 -3.66
N ALA A 75 19.52 33.94 -4.74
CA ALA A 75 18.39 34.13 -5.65
C ALA A 75 17.04 33.94 -4.95
N GLU A 76 16.92 32.95 -4.05
CA GLU A 76 15.70 32.75 -3.27
C GLU A 76 15.43 33.90 -2.30
N GLN A 77 16.47 34.44 -1.64
CA GLN A 77 16.32 35.60 -0.75
C GLN A 77 15.94 36.87 -1.51
N GLU A 78 16.49 37.08 -2.71
CA GLU A 78 16.14 38.21 -3.57
C GLU A 78 14.68 38.11 -4.04
N ALA A 79 14.26 36.95 -4.55
CA ALA A 79 12.88 36.71 -4.95
C ALA A 79 11.88 36.93 -3.79
N ARG A 80 12.22 36.50 -2.56
CA ARG A 80 11.39 36.77 -1.37
C ARG A 80 11.27 38.27 -1.08
N ARG A 81 12.37 39.03 -1.18
CA ARG A 81 12.36 40.48 -0.97
C ARG A 81 11.51 41.21 -2.01
N GLU A 82 11.58 40.78 -3.26
CA GLU A 82 10.76 41.33 -4.36
C GLU A 82 9.27 41.11 -4.13
N LEU A 83 8.88 39.90 -3.70
CA LEU A 83 7.49 39.58 -3.36
C LEU A 83 6.99 40.44 -2.18
N GLU A 84 7.77 40.57 -1.10
CA GLU A 84 7.43 41.42 0.04
C GLU A 84 7.33 42.91 -0.33
N HIS A 85 8.07 43.37 -1.33
CA HIS A 85 7.98 44.73 -1.85
C HIS A 85 6.74 44.92 -2.72
N GLN A 86 6.39 43.93 -3.55
CA GLN A 86 5.16 43.95 -4.34
C GLN A 86 3.91 43.94 -3.46
N GLU A 87 3.88 43.13 -2.39
CA GLU A 87 2.76 43.09 -1.45
C GLU A 87 2.57 44.41 -0.71
N ARG A 88 3.67 45.11 -0.37
CA ARG A 88 3.59 46.46 0.21
C ARG A 88 3.18 47.54 -0.79
N GLY A 89 3.46 47.36 -2.08
CA GLY A 89 3.02 48.25 -3.16
C GLY A 89 1.55 48.09 -3.58
N HIS A 90 0.95 46.93 -3.28
CA HIS A 90 -0.47 46.64 -3.56
C HIS A 90 -1.43 47.02 -2.42
N ALA A 91 -0.91 47.52 -1.30
CA ALA A 91 -1.69 47.93 -0.12
C ALA A 91 -1.92 49.46 -0.03
N ALA A 92 -2.17 50.14 -1.15
CA ALA A 92 -2.50 51.56 -1.22
C ALA A 92 -3.86 51.81 -1.87
#